data_AF-A0A1M6AWI0-F1
#
_entry.id   AF-A0A1M6AWI0-F1
#
_cell.length_a   1.000
_cell.length_b   1.000
_cell.length_c   1.000
_cell.angle_alpha   90.00
_cell.angle_beta   90.00
_cell.angle_gamma   90.00
#
_symmetry.space_group_name_H-M   'P 1'
#
loop_
_entity.id
_entity.type
_entity.pdbx_description
1 polymer ?
#
loop_
_entity_poly.entity_id
_entity_poly.type
_entity_poly.pdbx_seq_one_letter_code
_entity_poly.pdbx_strand_id
1 'polypeptide(L)'
;MDWINLESNAPCWFARTGCAPHSLTLRLRIYLITNMKLKYIIPGIASAAMLLSSCGKKEEATSTTTSQETAASTESPESTEDTPAEAPKKDLTPSATVEGWVKDMRAGRIVSLWNSMPAKYQTDVQGITRDFGAKVDSEIYNETMKTLSATSGLLKSKKDIILELAQDNSEAMGEDKVAAVKENYDAVVNLVDAIVNSDIKDTDSLKSIELTKFFGDIQPEFQKVADVAFTLAAEDEDISWMDNPKAELVSESGDTAEVKDPENNEETMKLTKVDGLWVPEEMTTDWDKNMEETRQGIAAMEGMEDMQKQQMLGGLRMVQAAIKQLDATKTKEEFQQKLMEVGQQFGPLLGGGL
;
A
#
# COMPACT_ATOMS: atom_id res chain seq x y z
N MET A 1 12.77 29.20 -30.56
CA MET A 1 11.94 28.33 -31.41
C MET A 1 11.22 27.39 -30.47
N ASP A 2 10.08 27.89 -30.02
CA ASP A 2 8.87 27.28 -29.46
C ASP A 2 8.98 25.92 -28.76
N TRP A 3 8.90 26.01 -27.43
CA TRP A 3 8.55 24.95 -26.49
C TRP A 3 7.08 24.57 -26.68
N ILE A 4 6.82 23.30 -27.01
CA ILE A 4 5.46 22.77 -27.21
C ILE A 4 4.87 22.32 -25.88
N ASN A 5 3.70 22.87 -25.61
CA ASN A 5 2.69 22.54 -24.61
C ASN A 5 2.59 21.05 -24.22
N LEU A 6 2.64 20.79 -22.92
CA LEU A 6 2.30 19.52 -22.26
C LEU A 6 1.17 19.73 -21.24
N GLU A 7 0.10 20.44 -21.66
CA GLU A 7 -1.07 20.76 -20.82
C GLU A 7 -2.39 20.13 -21.29
N SER A 8 -2.38 19.15 -22.19
CA SER A 8 -3.62 18.57 -22.72
C SER A 8 -3.65 17.05 -22.68
N ASN A 9 -3.96 16.48 -21.50
CA ASN A 9 -4.83 15.29 -21.32
C ASN A 9 -4.87 14.75 -19.87
N ALA A 10 -4.97 15.63 -18.87
CA ALA A 10 -5.44 15.21 -17.54
C ALA A 10 -6.99 15.24 -17.52
N PRO A 11 -7.69 14.21 -17.00
CA PRO A 11 -9.13 14.27 -16.82
C PRO A 11 -9.49 15.43 -15.89
N CYS A 12 -10.28 16.35 -16.42
CA CYS A 12 -10.78 17.56 -15.78
C CYS A 12 -11.51 17.28 -14.46
N TRP A 13 -10.82 17.41 -13.32
CA TRP A 13 -11.48 17.47 -12.00
C TRP A 13 -11.01 18.62 -11.09
N PHE A 14 -10.10 19.49 -11.54
CA PHE A 14 -9.52 20.53 -10.66
C PHE A 14 -9.58 21.98 -11.15
N ALA A 15 -10.34 22.30 -12.21
CA ALA A 15 -10.33 23.65 -12.77
C ALA A 15 -11.69 24.36 -12.73
N ARG A 16 -12.33 24.50 -11.56
CA ARG A 16 -13.32 25.57 -11.36
C ARG A 16 -13.72 25.89 -9.91
N THR A 17 -12.80 26.34 -9.07
CA THR A 17 -13.12 27.30 -7.99
C THR A 17 -11.83 27.96 -7.52
N GLY A 18 -11.75 29.29 -7.62
CA GLY A 18 -10.75 30.05 -6.88
C GLY A 18 -11.05 29.91 -5.38
N CYS A 19 -10.30 29.04 -4.71
CA CYS A 19 -10.30 28.91 -3.26
C CYS A 19 -8.87 29.14 -2.76
N ALA A 20 -8.77 29.92 -1.69
CA ALA A 20 -7.52 30.35 -1.06
C ALA A 20 -6.67 29.14 -0.59
N PRO A 21 -5.34 29.31 -0.46
CA PRO A 21 -4.39 28.25 -0.11
C PRO A 21 -4.55 27.61 1.29
N HIS A 22 -5.62 27.91 2.05
CA HIS A 22 -5.90 27.28 3.35
C HIS A 22 -6.89 26.10 3.27
N SER A 23 -7.44 25.76 2.10
CA SER A 23 -8.38 24.63 1.94
C SER A 23 -7.74 23.32 1.45
N LEU A 24 -6.43 23.30 1.20
CA LEU A 24 -5.68 22.13 0.72
C LEU A 24 -5.26 21.20 1.86
N THR A 25 -4.85 21.76 2.99
CA THR A 25 -4.54 21.06 4.25
C THR A 25 -5.71 20.18 4.70
N LEU A 26 -6.95 20.67 4.64
CA LEU A 26 -8.13 19.97 5.18
C LEU A 26 -8.52 18.73 4.36
N ARG A 27 -8.56 18.85 3.03
CA ARG A 27 -8.85 17.71 2.17
C ARG A 27 -7.79 16.66 2.32
N LEU A 28 -6.52 17.03 2.47
CA LEU A 28 -5.45 16.07 2.76
C LEU A 28 -5.63 15.42 4.14
N ARG A 29 -5.99 16.17 5.19
CA ARG A 29 -6.21 15.67 6.56
C ARG A 29 -7.33 14.62 6.60
N ILE A 30 -8.50 14.93 6.05
CA ILE A 30 -9.62 13.99 6.03
C ILE A 30 -9.38 12.88 5.01
N TYR A 31 -8.79 13.15 3.84
CA TYR A 31 -8.41 12.13 2.85
C TYR A 31 -7.33 11.17 3.36
N LEU A 32 -6.37 11.61 4.17
CA LEU A 32 -5.40 10.71 4.81
C LEU A 32 -6.09 9.82 5.85
N ILE A 33 -7.09 10.35 6.58
CA ILE A 33 -7.87 9.57 7.56
C ILE A 33 -8.88 8.63 6.86
N THR A 34 -9.54 9.03 5.75
CA THR A 34 -10.60 8.26 5.05
C THR A 34 -10.11 7.46 3.84
N ASN A 35 -9.21 7.98 2.99
CA ASN A 35 -8.78 7.34 1.74
C ASN A 35 -7.46 6.54 1.85
N MET A 36 -6.60 6.81 2.83
CA MET A 36 -5.35 6.04 2.97
C MET A 36 -5.60 4.63 3.56
N LYS A 37 -6.77 4.39 4.16
CA LYS A 37 -7.10 3.12 4.85
C LYS A 37 -7.53 1.95 3.95
N LEU A 38 -7.66 2.13 2.63
CA LEU A 38 -7.93 0.98 1.75
C LEU A 38 -7.35 1.13 0.34
N LYS A 39 -7.29 2.35 -0.24
CA LYS A 39 -6.79 2.56 -1.63
C LYS A 39 -5.28 2.36 -1.82
N TYR A 40 -4.50 2.25 -0.74
CA TYR A 40 -3.05 1.98 -0.82
C TYR A 40 -2.64 0.69 -0.11
N ILE A 41 -3.43 0.18 0.83
CA ILE A 41 -3.15 -1.07 1.55
C ILE A 41 -3.73 -2.28 0.81
N ILE A 42 -4.96 -2.21 0.30
CA ILE A 42 -5.54 -3.30 -0.52
C ILE A 42 -4.95 -3.31 -1.93
N PRO A 43 -4.76 -2.16 -2.61
CA PRO A 43 -3.95 -2.07 -3.81
C PRO A 43 -2.45 -2.20 -3.55
N GLY A 44 -1.92 -2.20 -2.33
CA GLY A 44 -0.50 -2.56 -2.14
C GLY A 44 -0.21 -3.99 -2.62
N ILE A 45 -1.15 -4.90 -2.35
CA ILE A 45 -1.11 -6.31 -2.77
C ILE A 45 -1.83 -6.50 -4.12
N ALA A 46 -2.94 -5.78 -4.37
CA ALA A 46 -3.67 -5.85 -5.64
C ALA A 46 -3.09 -4.97 -6.76
N SER A 47 -2.25 -3.96 -6.51
CA SER A 47 -1.55 -3.17 -7.54
C SER A 47 -0.30 -3.87 -8.04
N ALA A 48 0.29 -4.78 -7.27
CA ALA A 48 1.20 -5.78 -7.83
C ALA A 48 0.46 -6.66 -8.87
N ALA A 49 -0.83 -6.95 -8.64
CA ALA A 49 -1.68 -7.62 -9.63
C ALA A 49 -2.19 -6.68 -10.75
N MET A 50 -2.45 -5.39 -10.49
CA MET A 50 -2.90 -4.43 -11.52
C MET A 50 -1.80 -4.00 -12.49
N LEU A 51 -0.53 -4.01 -12.06
CA LEU A 51 0.60 -3.88 -12.98
C LEU A 51 0.74 -5.08 -13.93
N LEU A 52 0.14 -6.23 -13.59
CA LEU A 52 0.10 -7.45 -14.40
C LEU A 52 -1.22 -7.63 -15.16
N SER A 53 -2.29 -6.88 -14.84
CA SER A 53 -3.63 -7.07 -15.42
C SER A 53 -4.06 -5.97 -16.41
N SER A 54 -3.16 -5.08 -16.83
CA SER A 54 -3.45 -4.04 -17.86
C SER A 54 -3.44 -4.57 -19.31
N CYS A 55 -3.77 -5.85 -19.52
CA CYS A 55 -4.11 -6.41 -20.82
C CYS A 55 -5.39 -7.24 -20.70
N GLY A 56 -6.54 -6.56 -20.79
CA GLY A 56 -7.83 -7.24 -20.78
C GLY A 56 -8.98 -6.27 -21.01
N LYS A 57 -9.63 -6.39 -22.16
CA LYS A 57 -10.71 -5.55 -22.66
C LYS A 57 -11.96 -5.73 -21.80
N LYS A 58 -12.56 -4.62 -21.35
CA LYS A 58 -13.79 -4.57 -20.55
C LYS A 58 -15.00 -4.87 -21.45
N GLU A 59 -15.73 -5.96 -21.20
CA GLU A 59 -17.12 -6.13 -21.66
C GLU A 59 -18.04 -6.20 -20.44
N GLU A 60 -19.09 -5.38 -20.47
CA GLU A 60 -20.15 -5.28 -19.47
C GLU A 60 -21.12 -6.46 -19.60
N ALA A 61 -21.53 -7.04 -18.47
CA ALA A 61 -22.74 -7.85 -18.41
C ALA A 61 -23.50 -7.65 -17.09
N THR A 62 -24.80 -7.47 -17.23
CA THR A 62 -25.77 -7.01 -16.23
C THR A 62 -26.69 -8.16 -15.79
N SER A 63 -26.98 -8.24 -14.48
CA SER A 63 -28.20 -8.77 -13.81
C SER A 63 -28.58 -10.27 -13.89
N THR A 64 -28.77 -10.94 -12.74
CA THR A 64 -30.10 -11.09 -12.04
C THR A 64 -30.04 -12.17 -10.93
N THR A 65 -30.57 -11.80 -9.77
CA THR A 65 -30.91 -12.50 -8.51
C THR A 65 -31.62 -13.87 -8.59
N THR A 66 -31.31 -14.79 -7.65
CA THR A 66 -32.28 -15.50 -6.76
C THR A 66 -31.56 -16.31 -5.66
N SER A 67 -32.02 -16.13 -4.43
CA SER A 67 -31.57 -16.70 -3.15
C SER A 67 -31.89 -18.19 -2.95
N GLN A 68 -31.08 -18.91 -2.14
CA GLN A 68 -31.60 -19.65 -0.97
C GLN A 68 -30.51 -20.14 0.01
N GLU A 69 -30.92 -20.09 1.26
CA GLU A 69 -30.33 -20.36 2.58
C GLU A 69 -30.14 -21.86 2.90
N THR A 70 -29.16 -22.25 3.74
CA THR A 70 -29.30 -22.98 5.04
C THR A 70 -27.94 -23.48 5.57
N ALA A 71 -27.78 -23.36 6.90
CA ALA A 71 -26.62 -23.57 7.77
C ALA A 71 -26.09 -25.00 7.96
N ALA A 72 -24.83 -25.12 8.42
CA ALA A 72 -24.42 -26.07 9.47
C ALA A 72 -23.06 -25.68 10.07
N SER A 73 -23.05 -25.55 11.41
CA SER A 73 -21.89 -25.33 12.29
C SER A 73 -21.20 -26.66 12.59
N THR A 74 -19.86 -26.73 12.63
CA THR A 74 -19.10 -27.69 13.46
C THR A 74 -17.66 -27.22 13.70
N GLU A 75 -17.41 -26.93 14.98
CA GLU A 75 -16.21 -27.10 15.81
C GLU A 75 -14.77 -27.01 15.24
N SER A 76 -14.04 -26.10 15.89
CA SER A 76 -12.59 -25.92 15.94
C SER A 76 -11.86 -27.10 16.60
N PRO A 77 -10.56 -27.28 16.31
CA PRO A 77 -9.63 -27.57 17.39
C PRO A 77 -8.50 -26.53 17.48
N GLU A 78 -7.99 -26.50 18.71
CA GLU A 78 -7.16 -25.53 19.39
C GLU A 78 -5.65 -25.73 19.20
N SER A 79 -4.91 -24.68 19.58
CA SER A 79 -3.45 -24.55 19.82
C SER A 79 -2.61 -24.13 18.61
N THR A 80 -1.62 -23.24 18.72
CA THR A 80 -0.74 -22.90 19.86
C THR A 80 -0.36 -21.40 19.87
N GLU A 81 -0.06 -20.91 21.08
CA GLU A 81 0.52 -19.59 21.39
C GLU A 81 1.76 -19.23 20.57
N ASP A 82 1.85 -17.98 20.10
CA ASP A 82 3.11 -17.21 20.08
C ASP A 82 2.83 -15.70 19.96
N THR A 83 3.37 -14.94 20.93
CA THR A 83 3.45 -13.47 21.06
C THR A 83 2.12 -12.69 21.14
N PRO A 84 1.87 -11.87 22.22
CA PRO A 84 0.61 -11.16 22.35
C PRO A 84 0.41 -10.12 21.25
N ALA A 85 -0.44 -10.43 20.27
CA ALA A 85 -1.12 -9.42 19.49
C ALA A 85 -1.82 -8.46 20.47
N GLU A 86 -1.56 -7.16 20.34
CA GLU A 86 -2.24 -6.14 21.15
C GLU A 86 -3.75 -6.30 20.94
N ALA A 87 -4.48 -6.71 21.97
CA ALA A 87 -5.90 -7.04 21.85
C ALA A 87 -6.71 -5.82 21.33
N PRO A 88 -7.74 -6.05 20.51
CA PRO A 88 -8.58 -4.96 20.00
C PRO A 88 -9.15 -4.13 21.17
N LYS A 89 -8.95 -2.81 21.11
CA LYS A 89 -9.45 -1.85 22.11
C LYS A 89 -10.94 -1.62 21.89
N LYS A 90 -11.76 -2.58 22.33
CA LYS A 90 -13.22 -2.47 22.34
C LYS A 90 -13.64 -1.39 23.35
N ASP A 91 -14.79 -0.77 23.09
CA ASP A 91 -15.45 0.21 23.97
C ASP A 91 -14.80 1.61 24.08
N LEU A 92 -13.94 1.98 23.12
CA LEU A 92 -13.51 3.37 22.98
C LEU A 92 -14.68 4.27 22.56
N THR A 93 -14.67 5.53 23.00
CA THR A 93 -15.59 6.54 22.46
C THR A 93 -15.28 6.80 20.98
N PRO A 94 -16.24 7.33 20.20
CA PRO A 94 -16.00 7.68 18.80
C PRO A 94 -14.77 8.58 18.62
N SER A 95 -14.67 9.66 19.40
CA SER A 95 -13.54 10.59 19.38
C SER A 95 -12.22 9.90 19.72
N ALA A 96 -12.17 9.14 20.82
CA ALA A 96 -10.95 8.45 21.24
C ALA A 96 -10.48 7.43 20.20
N THR A 97 -11.42 6.82 19.46
CA THR A 97 -11.10 5.90 18.37
C THR A 97 -10.40 6.62 17.21
N VAL A 98 -10.95 7.75 16.75
CA VAL A 98 -10.35 8.53 15.66
C VAL A 98 -8.99 9.09 16.06
N GLU A 99 -8.85 9.65 17.27
CA GLU A 99 -7.56 10.11 17.79
C GLU A 99 -6.55 8.96 17.88
N GLY A 100 -7.00 7.76 18.28
CA GLY A 100 -6.20 6.55 18.31
C GLY A 100 -5.66 6.18 16.93
N TRP A 101 -6.50 6.21 15.89
CA TRP A 101 -6.08 5.94 14.53
C TRP A 101 -5.03 6.91 14.02
N VAL A 102 -5.18 8.21 14.29
CA VAL A 102 -4.20 9.21 13.86
C VAL A 102 -2.87 8.99 14.58
N LYS A 103 -2.89 8.70 15.89
CA LYS A 103 -1.68 8.35 16.66
C LYS A 103 -1.01 7.08 16.13
N ASP A 104 -1.78 6.05 15.83
CA ASP A 104 -1.25 4.79 15.31
C ASP A 104 -0.64 4.97 13.91
N MET A 105 -1.30 5.73 13.05
CA MET A 105 -0.80 6.08 11.72
C MET A 105 0.49 6.90 11.81
N ARG A 106 0.52 7.96 12.63
CA ARG A 106 1.71 8.80 12.82
C ARG A 106 2.90 8.01 13.34
N ALA A 107 2.65 7.04 14.22
CA ALA A 107 3.66 6.19 14.84
C ALA A 107 3.93 4.89 14.06
N GLY A 108 3.37 4.71 12.86
CA GLY A 108 3.54 3.52 12.03
C GLY A 108 3.08 2.20 12.68
N ARG A 109 2.13 2.24 13.63
CA ARG A 109 1.59 1.07 14.34
C ARG A 109 0.54 0.32 13.52
N ILE A 110 0.98 -0.28 12.42
CA ILE A 110 0.10 -1.00 11.47
C ILE A 110 -0.64 -2.17 12.11
N VAL A 111 -0.08 -2.86 13.09
CA VAL A 111 -0.78 -3.93 13.81
C VAL A 111 -1.94 -3.37 14.63
N SER A 112 -1.78 -2.21 15.26
CA SER A 112 -2.86 -1.54 15.99
C SER A 112 -3.98 -1.10 15.04
N LEU A 113 -3.63 -0.55 13.88
CA LEU A 113 -4.60 -0.21 12.84
C LEU A 113 -5.34 -1.44 12.32
N TRP A 114 -4.64 -2.54 12.06
CA TRP A 114 -5.22 -3.81 11.67
C TRP A 114 -6.18 -4.35 12.74
N ASN A 115 -5.76 -4.35 14.00
CA ASN A 115 -6.55 -4.81 15.14
C ASN A 115 -7.74 -3.89 15.47
N SER A 116 -7.75 -2.65 14.95
CA SER A 116 -8.90 -1.75 15.07
C SER A 116 -10.05 -2.09 14.12
N MET A 117 -9.85 -3.02 13.19
CA MET A 117 -10.91 -3.48 12.28
C MET A 117 -11.77 -4.60 12.90
N PRO A 118 -13.06 -4.70 12.52
CA PRO A 118 -13.90 -5.83 12.89
C PRO A 118 -13.29 -7.18 12.50
N ALA A 119 -13.56 -8.22 13.29
CA ALA A 119 -13.01 -9.56 13.05
C ALA A 119 -13.41 -10.13 11.69
N LYS A 120 -14.64 -9.85 11.25
CA LYS A 120 -15.09 -10.20 9.90
C LYS A 120 -14.21 -9.55 8.82
N TYR A 121 -13.83 -8.29 8.99
CA TYR A 121 -13.06 -7.56 7.98
C TYR A 121 -11.63 -8.11 7.87
N GLN A 122 -11.02 -8.39 9.02
CA GLN A 122 -9.72 -9.07 9.07
C GLN A 122 -9.77 -10.43 8.37
N THR A 123 -10.81 -11.22 8.66
CA THR A 123 -11.01 -12.55 8.06
C THR A 123 -11.24 -12.46 6.55
N ASP A 124 -12.03 -11.49 6.08
CA ASP A 124 -12.30 -11.27 4.66
C ASP A 124 -11.01 -10.94 3.89
N VAL A 125 -10.21 -9.99 4.39
CA VAL A 125 -8.95 -9.58 3.76
C VAL A 125 -7.91 -10.71 3.79
N GLN A 126 -7.83 -11.47 4.89
CA GLN A 126 -6.98 -12.65 4.98
C GLN A 126 -7.40 -13.72 3.98
N GLY A 127 -8.70 -14.00 3.86
CA GLY A 127 -9.25 -14.93 2.88
C GLY A 127 -8.92 -14.54 1.45
N ILE A 128 -9.14 -13.27 1.09
CA ILE A 128 -8.81 -12.70 -0.22
C ILE A 128 -7.33 -12.87 -0.56
N THR A 129 -6.44 -12.64 0.41
CA THR A 129 -4.98 -12.78 0.19
C THR A 129 -4.61 -14.24 -0.09
N ARG A 130 -5.24 -15.19 0.61
CA ARG A 130 -5.04 -16.63 0.39
C ARG A 130 -5.62 -17.09 -0.94
N ASP A 131 -6.81 -16.62 -1.29
CA ASP A 131 -7.46 -16.90 -2.58
C ASP A 131 -6.58 -16.40 -3.73
N PHE A 132 -6.01 -15.20 -3.59
CA PHE A 132 -5.04 -14.67 -4.55
C PHE A 132 -3.81 -15.58 -4.68
N GLY A 133 -3.19 -15.95 -3.56
CA GLY A 133 -2.04 -16.86 -3.55
C GLY A 133 -2.32 -18.24 -4.15
N ALA A 134 -3.56 -18.72 -4.03
CA ALA A 134 -4.00 -19.97 -4.64
C ALA A 134 -4.22 -19.87 -6.16
N LYS A 135 -4.49 -18.67 -6.66
CA LYS A 135 -4.98 -18.45 -8.02
C LYS A 135 -3.94 -17.85 -8.96
N VAL A 136 -3.05 -17.00 -8.46
CA VAL A 136 -2.00 -16.36 -9.25
C VAL A 136 -1.04 -17.41 -9.84
N ASP A 137 -0.51 -17.16 -11.05
CA ASP A 137 0.51 -18.04 -11.63
C ASP A 137 1.76 -18.06 -10.74
N SER A 138 2.02 -19.21 -10.12
CA SER A 138 3.10 -19.36 -9.15
C SER A 138 4.48 -19.12 -9.74
N GLU A 139 4.68 -19.44 -11.03
CA GLU A 139 5.98 -19.25 -11.66
C GLU A 139 6.25 -17.76 -11.85
N ILE A 140 5.27 -17.01 -12.35
CA ILE A 140 5.36 -15.56 -12.49
C ILE A 140 5.55 -14.88 -11.15
N TYR A 141 4.69 -15.20 -10.18
CA TYR A 141 4.71 -14.55 -8.87
C TYR A 141 6.05 -14.79 -8.17
N ASN A 142 6.48 -16.05 -8.08
CA ASN A 142 7.72 -16.40 -7.39
C ASN A 142 8.94 -15.81 -8.12
N GLU A 143 8.94 -15.75 -9.45
CA GLU A 143 10.03 -15.13 -10.21
C GLU A 143 10.05 -13.59 -10.05
N THR A 144 8.89 -12.98 -9.90
CA THR A 144 8.76 -11.55 -9.58
C THR A 144 9.31 -11.26 -8.18
N MET A 145 8.93 -12.04 -7.17
CA MET A 145 9.43 -11.88 -5.80
C MET A 145 10.95 -12.12 -5.70
N LYS A 146 11.50 -13.10 -6.43
CA LYS A 146 12.96 -13.27 -6.53
C LYS A 146 13.63 -12.05 -7.15
N THR A 147 13.03 -11.45 -8.17
CA THR A 147 13.56 -10.25 -8.82
C THR A 147 13.56 -9.06 -7.86
N LEU A 148 12.47 -8.86 -7.11
CA LEU A 148 12.38 -7.83 -6.07
C LEU A 148 13.38 -8.04 -4.92
N SER A 149 13.56 -9.30 -4.48
CA SER A 149 14.57 -9.67 -3.49
C SER A 149 15.98 -9.39 -3.99
N ALA A 150 16.29 -9.71 -5.25
CA ALA A 150 17.58 -9.37 -5.87
C ALA A 150 17.79 -7.85 -5.96
N THR A 151 16.75 -7.07 -6.27
CA THR A 151 16.81 -5.60 -6.26
C THR A 151 17.08 -5.06 -4.86
N SER A 152 16.40 -5.58 -3.83
CA SER A 152 16.67 -5.24 -2.43
C SER A 152 18.13 -5.51 -2.07
N GLY A 153 18.64 -6.69 -2.44
CA GLY A 153 20.04 -7.07 -2.27
C GLY A 153 21.01 -6.11 -2.93
N LEU A 154 20.72 -5.67 -4.16
CA LEU A 154 21.52 -4.67 -4.88
C LEU A 154 21.51 -3.31 -4.18
N LEU A 155 20.35 -2.83 -3.73
CA LEU A 155 20.24 -1.57 -2.99
C LEU A 155 21.10 -1.62 -1.73
N LYS A 156 21.07 -2.73 -1.00
CA LYS A 156 21.94 -2.94 0.18
C LYS A 156 23.41 -2.96 -0.19
N SER A 157 23.80 -3.74 -1.20
CA SER A 157 25.21 -3.95 -1.55
C SER A 157 25.85 -2.73 -2.22
N LYS A 158 25.06 -1.88 -2.90
CA LYS A 158 25.51 -0.69 -3.63
C LYS A 158 25.10 0.62 -2.98
N LYS A 159 24.70 0.60 -1.70
CA LYS A 159 24.33 1.78 -0.92
C LYS A 159 25.27 2.97 -1.16
N ASP A 160 26.57 2.79 -0.93
CA ASP A 160 27.55 3.88 -1.00
C ASP A 160 27.60 4.49 -2.41
N ILE A 161 27.64 3.65 -3.44
CA ILE A 161 27.63 4.09 -4.85
C ILE A 161 26.32 4.82 -5.18
N ILE A 162 25.18 4.31 -4.73
CA ILE A 162 23.86 4.91 -4.99
C ILE A 162 23.75 6.27 -4.29
N LEU A 163 24.22 6.39 -3.05
CA LEU A 163 24.22 7.64 -2.29
C LEU A 163 25.19 8.66 -2.89
N GLU A 164 26.35 8.24 -3.37
CA GLU A 164 27.25 9.12 -4.13
C GLU A 164 26.61 9.62 -5.42
N LEU A 165 25.92 8.76 -6.17
CA LEU A 165 25.20 9.16 -7.38
C LEU A 165 24.06 10.13 -7.07
N ALA A 166 23.31 9.91 -6.00
CA ALA A 166 22.27 10.85 -5.56
C ALA A 166 22.88 12.21 -5.21
N GLN A 167 24.03 12.22 -4.52
CA GLN A 167 24.76 13.44 -4.19
C GLN A 167 25.29 14.17 -5.42
N ASP A 168 25.84 13.45 -6.40
CA ASP A 168 26.31 14.04 -7.67
C ASP A 168 25.15 14.64 -8.49
N ASN A 169 23.92 14.16 -8.27
CA ASN A 169 22.70 14.64 -8.93
C ASN A 169 21.84 15.54 -8.01
N SER A 170 22.39 16.06 -6.91
CA SER A 170 21.63 16.85 -5.94
C SER A 170 21.04 18.14 -6.53
N GLU A 171 21.69 18.74 -7.53
CA GLU A 171 21.14 19.90 -8.24
C GLU A 171 19.84 19.56 -8.99
N ALA A 172 19.74 18.35 -9.54
CA ALA A 172 18.55 17.89 -10.25
C ALA A 172 17.47 17.35 -9.29
N MET A 173 17.88 16.74 -8.18
CA MET A 173 16.97 16.10 -7.22
C MET A 173 16.48 17.05 -6.11
N GLY A 174 17.20 18.13 -5.84
CA GLY A 174 17.04 18.99 -4.66
C GLY A 174 17.89 18.51 -3.49
N GLU A 175 18.67 19.42 -2.88
CA GLU A 175 19.62 19.09 -1.81
C GLU A 175 18.93 18.50 -0.57
N ASP A 176 17.80 19.08 -0.15
CA ASP A 176 17.04 18.60 1.01
C ASP A 176 16.52 17.17 0.81
N LYS A 177 16.06 16.85 -0.42
CA LYS A 177 15.60 15.50 -0.76
C LYS A 177 16.74 14.49 -0.76
N VAL A 178 17.91 14.86 -1.26
CA VAL A 178 19.10 14.00 -1.19
C VAL A 178 19.53 13.77 0.26
N ALA A 179 19.50 14.81 1.09
CA ALA A 179 19.80 14.70 2.51
C ALA A 179 18.84 13.72 3.22
N ALA A 180 17.54 13.86 2.98
CA ALA A 180 16.53 12.96 3.53
C ALA A 180 16.69 11.52 3.04
N VAL A 181 16.96 11.30 1.75
CA VAL A 181 17.25 9.96 1.21
C VAL A 181 18.49 9.36 1.88
N LYS A 182 19.56 10.14 2.05
CA LYS A 182 20.79 9.67 2.69
C LYS A 182 20.59 9.29 4.14
N GLU A 183 19.87 10.11 4.90
CA GLU A 183 19.54 9.86 6.30
C GLU A 183 18.69 8.60 6.47
N ASN A 184 17.79 8.35 5.52
CA ASN A 184 16.74 7.35 5.67
C ASN A 184 16.87 6.13 4.74
N TYR A 185 17.96 6.05 3.99
CA TYR A 185 18.20 5.01 2.98
C TYR A 185 18.00 3.61 3.55
N ASP A 186 18.61 3.34 4.71
CA ASP A 186 18.56 2.02 5.33
C ASP A 186 17.15 1.66 5.78
N ALA A 187 16.37 2.61 6.27
CA ALA A 187 14.99 2.36 6.70
C ALA A 187 14.12 1.92 5.51
N VAL A 188 14.22 2.64 4.38
CA VAL A 188 13.46 2.31 3.16
C VAL A 188 13.89 0.97 2.60
N VAL A 189 15.20 0.75 2.45
CA VAL A 189 15.72 -0.50 1.89
C VAL A 189 15.42 -1.69 2.79
N ASN A 190 15.50 -1.53 4.11
CA ASN A 190 15.15 -2.60 5.05
C ASN A 190 13.65 -2.89 5.07
N LEU A 191 12.78 -1.89 4.87
CA LEU A 191 11.35 -2.16 4.70
C LEU A 191 11.07 -3.00 3.45
N VAL A 192 11.67 -2.61 2.31
CA VAL A 192 11.54 -3.41 1.07
C VAL A 192 12.06 -4.82 1.30
N ASP A 193 13.22 -4.96 1.95
CA ASP A 193 13.81 -6.25 2.27
C ASP A 193 12.94 -7.11 3.20
N ALA A 194 12.35 -6.50 4.23
CA ALA A 194 11.46 -7.17 5.15
C ALA A 194 10.22 -7.69 4.39
N ILE A 195 9.64 -6.88 3.51
CA ILE A 195 8.48 -7.28 2.70
C ILE A 195 8.83 -8.44 1.78
N VAL A 196 9.89 -8.33 0.97
CA VAL A 196 10.21 -9.35 -0.05
C VAL A 196 10.72 -10.67 0.53
N ASN A 197 11.18 -10.67 1.78
CA ASN A 197 11.62 -11.88 2.50
C ASN A 197 10.59 -12.37 3.54
N SER A 198 9.40 -11.76 3.61
CA SER A 198 8.32 -12.15 4.53
C SER A 198 7.47 -13.32 4.02
N ASP A 199 6.33 -13.56 4.67
CA ASP A 199 5.33 -14.57 4.30
C ASP A 199 4.61 -14.28 2.96
N ILE A 200 4.92 -13.18 2.28
CA ILE A 200 4.47 -12.93 0.89
C ILE A 200 5.50 -13.34 -0.18
N LYS A 201 6.69 -13.85 0.19
CA LYS A 201 7.80 -14.11 -0.76
C LYS A 201 7.48 -15.10 -1.88
N ASP A 202 6.49 -15.96 -1.70
CA ASP A 202 6.05 -16.95 -2.67
C ASP A 202 4.56 -17.30 -2.48
N THR A 203 3.99 -17.95 -3.49
CA THR A 203 2.57 -18.35 -3.48
C THR A 203 2.23 -19.37 -2.40
N ASP A 204 3.16 -20.22 -1.98
CA ASP A 204 2.91 -21.23 -0.94
C ASP A 204 2.76 -20.58 0.44
N SER A 205 3.59 -19.57 0.71
CA SER A 205 3.50 -18.74 1.91
C SER A 205 2.21 -17.89 1.88
N LEU A 206 1.85 -17.30 0.74
CA LEU A 206 0.60 -16.54 0.59
C LEU A 206 -0.66 -17.36 0.88
N LYS A 207 -0.73 -18.62 0.43
CA LYS A 207 -1.90 -19.50 0.67
C LYS A 207 -2.16 -19.75 2.16
N SER A 208 -1.14 -19.59 2.99
CA SER A 208 -1.18 -19.81 4.44
C SER A 208 -0.87 -18.56 5.27
N ILE A 209 -0.84 -17.38 4.63
CA ILE A 209 -0.43 -16.14 5.29
C ILE A 209 -1.32 -15.82 6.49
N GLU A 210 -0.67 -15.36 7.56
CA GLU A 210 -1.32 -14.77 8.74
C GLU A 210 -1.02 -13.27 8.74
N LEU A 211 -2.00 -12.45 8.33
CA LEU A 211 -1.76 -11.02 8.06
C LEU A 211 -1.33 -10.26 9.32
N THR A 212 -1.87 -10.61 10.48
CA THR A 212 -1.44 -10.04 11.77
C THR A 212 0.05 -10.27 12.02
N LYS A 213 0.54 -11.49 11.76
CA LYS A 213 1.96 -11.83 11.90
C LYS A 213 2.79 -11.08 10.87
N PHE A 214 2.37 -11.08 9.60
CA PHE A 214 3.04 -10.34 8.53
C PHE A 214 3.19 -8.85 8.86
N PHE A 215 2.12 -8.20 9.33
CA PHE A 215 2.18 -6.80 9.76
C PHE A 215 3.08 -6.63 10.98
N GLY A 216 3.07 -7.56 11.94
CA GLY A 216 3.99 -7.55 13.08
C GLY A 216 5.46 -7.62 12.64
N ASP A 217 5.77 -8.48 11.67
CA ASP A 217 7.12 -8.70 11.16
C ASP A 217 7.68 -7.46 10.44
N ILE A 218 6.84 -6.76 9.65
CA ILE A 218 7.29 -5.57 8.91
C ILE A 218 7.16 -4.25 9.71
N GLN A 219 6.39 -4.23 10.80
CA GLN A 219 6.10 -3.02 11.56
C GLN A 219 7.36 -2.25 11.99
N PRO A 220 8.44 -2.87 12.52
CA PRO A 220 9.62 -2.11 12.96
C PRO A 220 10.26 -1.28 11.85
N GLU A 221 10.31 -1.80 10.63
CA GLU A 221 10.84 -1.05 9.48
C GLU A 221 9.81 -0.05 8.95
N PHE A 222 8.53 -0.40 8.98
CA PHE A 222 7.45 0.52 8.61
C PHE A 222 7.41 1.76 9.51
N GLN A 223 7.63 1.61 10.82
CA GLN A 223 7.69 2.72 11.76
C GLN A 223 8.81 3.70 11.42
N LYS A 224 10.00 3.18 11.09
CA LYS A 224 11.11 4.03 10.65
C LYS A 224 10.73 4.80 9.39
N VAL A 225 10.16 4.12 8.38
CA VAL A 225 9.75 4.76 7.12
C VAL A 225 8.61 5.77 7.31
N ALA A 226 7.67 5.52 8.23
CA ALA A 226 6.61 6.45 8.57
C ALA A 226 7.19 7.78 9.08
N ASP A 227 8.20 7.72 9.97
CA ASP A 227 8.87 8.93 10.46
C ASP A 227 9.55 9.72 9.34
N VAL A 228 10.16 9.04 8.36
CA VAL A 228 10.72 9.69 7.15
C VAL A 228 9.63 10.40 6.36
N ALA A 229 8.55 9.68 6.05
CA ALA A 229 7.47 10.18 5.21
C ALA A 229 6.80 11.41 5.83
N PHE A 230 6.57 11.38 7.14
CA PHE A 230 6.01 12.52 7.86
C PHE A 230 7.02 13.68 7.99
N THR A 231 8.30 13.40 8.19
CA THR A 231 9.34 14.46 8.22
C THR A 231 9.38 15.22 6.89
N LEU A 232 9.37 14.49 5.77
CA LEU A 232 9.33 15.08 4.43
C LEU A 232 8.02 15.83 4.15
N ALA A 233 6.88 15.27 4.56
CA ALA A 233 5.59 15.93 4.38
C ALA A 233 5.46 17.22 5.20
N ALA A 234 6.12 17.30 6.37
CA ALA A 234 6.10 18.48 7.23
C ALA A 234 6.80 19.70 6.60
N GLU A 235 7.64 19.51 5.58
CA GLU A 235 8.28 20.62 4.86
C GLU A 235 7.27 21.39 3.99
N ASP A 236 6.28 20.70 3.43
CA ASP A 236 5.29 21.25 2.50
C ASP A 236 3.93 21.54 3.18
N GLU A 237 3.57 20.81 4.24
CA GLU A 237 2.25 20.85 4.87
C GLU A 237 2.34 20.85 6.40
N ASP A 238 1.47 21.61 7.08
CA ASP A 238 1.39 21.55 8.54
C ASP A 238 0.69 20.26 9.01
N ILE A 239 1.50 19.29 9.39
CA ILE A 239 1.08 18.00 9.94
C ILE A 239 1.15 17.92 11.48
N SER A 240 1.45 19.02 12.18
CA SER A 240 1.62 19.03 13.65
C SER A 240 0.36 18.60 14.41
N TRP A 241 -0.82 18.74 13.78
CA TRP A 241 -2.10 18.22 14.29
C TRP A 241 -2.09 16.71 14.54
N MET A 242 -1.21 15.95 13.88
CA MET A 242 -1.06 14.50 14.06
C MET A 242 -0.32 14.11 15.35
N ASP A 243 0.47 15.02 15.92
CA ASP A 243 1.21 14.77 17.17
C ASP A 243 0.28 14.80 18.38
N ASN A 244 -0.78 15.60 18.30
CA ASN A 244 -1.83 15.69 19.31
C ASN A 244 -3.21 15.79 18.64
N PRO A 245 -3.70 14.69 18.03
CA PRO A 245 -4.96 14.71 17.32
C PRO A 245 -6.10 14.93 18.31
N LYS A 246 -7.07 15.74 17.89
CA LYS A 246 -8.29 16.02 18.65
C LYS A 246 -9.50 15.69 17.79
N ALA A 247 -10.48 15.04 18.38
CA ALA A 247 -11.78 14.81 17.75
C ALA A 247 -12.92 15.22 18.69
N GLU A 248 -13.80 16.09 18.24
CA GLU A 248 -15.00 16.50 18.99
C GLU A 248 -16.19 15.66 18.55
N LEU A 249 -16.90 15.07 19.53
CA LEU A 249 -18.14 14.37 19.28
C LEU A 249 -19.24 15.37 18.93
N VAL A 250 -19.82 15.23 17.74
CA VAL A 250 -20.93 16.06 17.26
C VAL A 250 -22.26 15.43 17.66
N SER A 251 -22.41 14.13 17.40
CA SER A 251 -23.60 13.37 17.77
C SER A 251 -23.24 11.90 17.98
N GLU A 252 -24.01 11.22 18.84
CA GLU A 252 -23.95 9.77 19.05
C GLU A 252 -25.36 9.25 19.28
N SER A 253 -25.75 8.21 18.54
CA SER A 253 -27.07 7.59 18.64
C SER A 253 -26.97 6.09 18.42
N GLY A 254 -26.84 5.35 19.51
CA GLY A 254 -26.73 3.89 19.46
C GLY A 254 -25.43 3.45 18.80
N ASP A 255 -25.53 2.86 17.62
CA ASP A 255 -24.40 2.34 16.86
C ASP A 255 -23.90 3.30 15.78
N THR A 256 -24.32 4.56 15.80
CA THR A 256 -23.79 5.60 14.90
C THR A 256 -23.27 6.80 15.68
N ALA A 257 -22.23 7.44 15.15
CA ALA A 257 -21.66 8.65 15.70
C ALA A 257 -21.11 9.57 14.60
N GLU A 258 -21.08 10.87 14.88
CA GLU A 258 -20.42 11.86 14.05
C GLU A 258 -19.35 12.56 14.88
N VAL A 259 -18.14 12.61 14.35
CA VAL A 259 -17.02 13.34 14.97
C VAL A 259 -16.45 14.36 14.00
N LYS A 260 -15.89 15.44 14.51
CA LYS A 260 -15.27 16.50 13.71
C LYS A 260 -13.91 16.90 14.29
N ASP A 261 -13.12 17.59 13.49
CA ASP A 261 -11.96 18.33 13.98
C ASP A 261 -12.45 19.59 14.72
N PRO A 262 -12.11 19.81 16.00
CA PRO A 262 -12.51 21.02 16.72
C PRO A 262 -11.96 22.32 16.11
N GLU A 263 -10.85 22.24 15.37
CA GLU A 263 -10.25 23.39 14.67
C GLU A 263 -10.88 23.60 13.29
N ASN A 264 -11.65 22.63 12.79
CA ASN A 264 -12.36 22.72 11.51
C ASN A 264 -13.78 22.13 11.58
N ASN A 265 -14.77 23.01 11.76
CA ASN A 265 -16.18 22.67 11.95
C ASN A 265 -16.95 22.32 10.66
N GLU A 266 -16.33 22.33 9.48
CA GLU A 266 -17.05 22.21 8.20
C GLU A 266 -17.23 20.76 7.71
N GLU A 267 -16.38 19.82 8.15
CA GLU A 267 -16.44 18.41 7.74
C GLU A 267 -16.57 17.47 8.95
N THR A 268 -17.52 16.54 8.86
CA THR A 268 -17.78 15.53 9.90
C THR A 268 -17.45 14.14 9.36
N MET A 269 -16.82 13.31 10.18
CA MET A 269 -16.61 11.90 9.93
C MET A 269 -17.74 11.11 10.58
N LYS A 270 -18.46 10.35 9.76
CA LYS A 270 -19.49 9.44 10.21
C LYS A 270 -18.89 8.08 10.56
N LEU A 271 -19.31 7.55 11.69
CA LEU A 271 -18.84 6.30 12.26
C LEU A 271 -20.03 5.39 12.53
N THR A 272 -19.84 4.11 12.25
CA THR A 272 -20.79 3.03 12.55
C THR A 272 -20.08 1.99 13.42
N LYS A 273 -20.76 1.50 14.45
CA LYS A 273 -20.23 0.47 15.34
C LYS A 273 -20.48 -0.90 14.72
N VAL A 274 -19.41 -1.66 14.51
CA VAL A 274 -19.43 -3.04 13.99
C VAL A 274 -18.64 -3.91 14.97
N ASP A 275 -19.27 -4.96 15.51
CA ASP A 275 -18.66 -5.86 16.52
C ASP A 275 -18.06 -5.14 17.75
N GLY A 276 -18.65 -4.01 18.14
CA GLY A 276 -18.18 -3.19 19.26
C GLY A 276 -17.03 -2.24 18.93
N LEU A 277 -16.65 -2.12 17.66
CA LEU A 277 -15.60 -1.21 17.18
C LEU A 277 -16.21 -0.12 16.29
N TRP A 278 -15.80 1.13 16.49
CA TRP A 278 -16.18 2.21 15.59
C TRP A 278 -15.43 2.09 14.27
N VAL A 279 -16.13 2.22 13.15
CA VAL A 279 -15.59 2.11 11.80
C VAL A 279 -16.14 3.28 10.97
N PRO A 280 -15.38 3.90 10.05
CA PRO A 280 -15.93 4.90 9.16
C PRO A 280 -17.11 4.35 8.36
N GLU A 281 -18.22 5.09 8.30
CA GLU A 281 -19.45 4.63 7.63
C GLU A 281 -19.19 4.27 6.16
N GLU A 282 -18.29 5.02 5.50
CA GLU A 282 -17.83 4.76 4.13
C GLU A 282 -17.19 3.38 3.96
N MET A 283 -16.52 2.84 4.99
CA MET A 283 -15.98 1.48 4.94
C MET A 283 -17.08 0.42 5.10
N THR A 284 -18.14 0.73 5.85
CA THR A 284 -19.21 -0.24 6.16
C THR A 284 -20.23 -0.39 5.03
N THR A 285 -20.54 0.71 4.33
CA THR A 285 -21.68 0.79 3.39
C THR A 285 -21.60 -0.23 2.24
N ASP A 286 -20.40 -0.49 1.72
CA ASP A 286 -20.19 -1.38 0.58
C ASP A 286 -19.18 -2.51 0.88
N TRP A 287 -18.88 -2.78 2.15
CA TRP A 287 -17.84 -3.77 2.52
C TRP A 287 -18.08 -5.14 1.87
N ASP A 288 -19.25 -5.74 2.12
CA ASP A 288 -19.57 -7.09 1.66
C ASP A 288 -19.57 -7.19 0.13
N LYS A 289 -20.12 -6.17 -0.53
CA LYS A 289 -20.12 -6.06 -1.99
C LYS A 289 -18.69 -5.98 -2.52
N ASN A 290 -17.84 -5.12 -1.95
CA ASN A 290 -16.45 -4.97 -2.38
C ASN A 290 -15.64 -6.25 -2.15
N MET A 291 -15.86 -6.96 -1.04
CA MET A 291 -15.20 -8.23 -0.77
C MET A 291 -15.64 -9.30 -1.78
N GLU A 292 -16.93 -9.37 -2.10
CA GLU A 292 -17.45 -10.29 -3.10
C GLU A 292 -16.93 -9.97 -4.50
N GLU A 293 -16.98 -8.71 -4.93
CA GLU A 293 -16.41 -8.27 -6.22
C GLU A 293 -14.91 -8.57 -6.31
N THR A 294 -14.17 -8.41 -5.20
CA THR A 294 -12.75 -8.76 -5.15
C THR A 294 -12.54 -10.27 -5.32
N ARG A 295 -13.32 -11.10 -4.62
CA ARG A 295 -13.27 -12.57 -4.76
C ARG A 295 -13.63 -13.03 -6.17
N GLN A 296 -14.64 -12.41 -6.79
CA GLN A 296 -15.01 -12.68 -8.17
C GLN A 296 -13.89 -12.30 -9.13
N GLY A 297 -13.24 -11.15 -8.92
CA GLY A 297 -12.07 -10.73 -9.69
C GLY A 297 -10.90 -11.73 -9.57
N ILE A 298 -10.65 -12.25 -8.36
CA ILE A 298 -9.67 -13.32 -8.14
C ILE A 298 -10.10 -14.60 -8.87
N ALA A 299 -11.34 -15.06 -8.68
CA ALA A 299 -11.83 -16.29 -9.31
C ALA A 299 -11.76 -16.24 -10.84
N ALA A 300 -12.01 -15.05 -11.42
CA ALA A 300 -11.93 -14.77 -12.85
C ALA A 300 -10.51 -14.57 -13.38
N MET A 301 -9.47 -14.59 -12.54
CA MET A 301 -8.09 -14.58 -13.04
C MET A 301 -7.88 -15.80 -13.92
N GLU A 302 -7.52 -15.56 -15.17
CA GLU A 302 -7.10 -16.61 -16.09
C GLU A 302 -5.58 -16.71 -16.08
N GLY A 303 -5.09 -17.93 -16.31
CA GLY A 303 -3.67 -18.12 -16.57
C GLY A 303 -3.27 -17.34 -17.81
N MET A 304 -2.05 -16.81 -17.80
CA MET A 304 -1.49 -16.15 -18.97
C MET A 304 -1.23 -17.20 -20.07
N GLU A 305 -1.46 -16.84 -21.34
CA GLU A 305 -1.11 -17.74 -22.46
C GLU A 305 0.39 -18.08 -22.42
N ASP A 306 0.76 -19.31 -22.80
CA ASP A 306 2.14 -19.81 -22.69
C ASP A 306 3.17 -18.86 -23.30
N MET A 307 2.87 -18.28 -24.48
CA MET A 307 3.79 -17.34 -25.14
C MET A 307 4.02 -16.08 -24.31
N GLN A 308 2.93 -15.47 -23.81
CA GLN A 308 2.99 -14.27 -22.98
C GLN A 308 3.70 -14.57 -21.65
N LYS A 309 3.41 -15.72 -21.05
CA LYS A 309 4.05 -16.19 -19.81
C LYS A 309 5.56 -16.32 -20.00
N GLN A 310 6.00 -16.98 -21.08
CA GLN A 310 7.42 -17.13 -21.37
C GLN A 310 8.10 -15.80 -21.70
N GLN A 311 7.42 -14.86 -22.37
CA GLN A 311 7.93 -13.52 -22.60
C GLN A 311 8.16 -12.77 -21.28
N MET A 312 7.20 -12.82 -20.36
CA MET A 312 7.31 -12.17 -19.06
C MET A 312 8.42 -12.80 -18.19
N LEU A 313 8.49 -14.13 -18.13
CA LEU A 313 9.58 -14.82 -17.42
C LEU A 313 10.94 -14.51 -18.05
N GLY A 314 11.02 -14.42 -19.38
CA GLY A 314 12.22 -13.98 -20.09
C GLY A 314 12.64 -12.57 -19.68
N GLY A 315 11.68 -11.64 -19.60
CA GLY A 315 11.90 -10.28 -19.12
C GLY A 315 12.41 -10.23 -17.68
N LEU A 316 11.77 -10.94 -16.75
CA LEU A 316 12.20 -11.02 -15.34
C LEU A 316 13.62 -11.57 -15.20
N ARG A 317 13.96 -12.65 -15.92
CA ARG A 317 15.32 -13.22 -15.93
C ARG A 317 16.35 -12.26 -16.50
N MET A 318 15.97 -11.47 -17.51
CA MET A 318 16.83 -10.43 -18.08
C MET A 318 17.09 -9.30 -17.09
N VAL A 319 16.06 -8.85 -16.35
CA VAL A 319 16.21 -7.87 -15.27
C VAL A 319 17.11 -8.42 -14.16
N GLN A 320 16.92 -9.68 -13.74
CA GLN A 320 17.81 -10.32 -12.78
C GLN A 320 19.27 -10.40 -13.26
N ALA A 321 19.49 -10.67 -14.55
CA ALA A 321 20.83 -10.65 -15.12
C ALA A 321 21.45 -9.25 -15.07
N ALA A 322 20.68 -8.20 -15.37
CA ALA A 322 21.09 -6.81 -15.23
C ALA A 322 21.43 -6.45 -13.77
N ILE A 323 20.59 -6.85 -12.81
CA ILE A 323 20.85 -6.68 -11.38
C ILE A 323 22.17 -7.34 -10.98
N LYS A 324 22.43 -8.57 -11.43
CA LYS A 324 23.71 -9.26 -11.17
C LYS A 324 24.92 -8.53 -11.77
N GLN A 325 24.77 -7.94 -12.95
CA GLN A 325 25.84 -7.14 -13.56
C GLN A 325 26.10 -5.85 -12.78
N LEU A 326 25.05 -5.16 -12.34
CA LEU A 326 25.15 -3.99 -11.46
C LEU A 326 25.78 -4.36 -10.11
N ASP A 327 25.44 -5.52 -9.55
CA ASP A 327 26.00 -5.99 -8.29
C ASP A 327 27.50 -6.35 -8.40
N ALA A 328 27.93 -6.78 -9.57
CA ALA A 328 29.34 -7.11 -9.82
C ALA A 328 30.26 -5.88 -10.01
N THR A 329 29.72 -4.68 -10.18
CA THR A 329 30.54 -3.47 -10.37
C THR A 329 31.26 -3.09 -9.08
N LYS A 330 32.45 -2.49 -9.23
CA LYS A 330 33.26 -2.10 -8.07
C LYS A 330 33.36 -0.59 -7.90
N THR A 331 33.15 0.16 -8.97
CA THR A 331 33.24 1.62 -8.96
C THR A 331 31.92 2.27 -9.35
N LYS A 332 31.80 3.54 -8.99
CA LYS A 332 30.65 4.38 -9.36
C LYS A 332 30.50 4.50 -10.87
N GLU A 333 31.60 4.68 -11.60
CA GLU A 333 31.60 4.85 -13.06
C GLU A 333 31.12 3.58 -13.77
N GLU A 334 31.61 2.41 -13.34
CA GLU A 334 31.15 1.11 -13.85
C GLU A 334 29.66 0.92 -13.59
N PHE A 335 29.20 1.24 -12.37
CA PHE A 335 27.79 1.15 -11.99
C PHE A 335 26.92 2.08 -12.83
N GLN A 336 27.32 3.35 -12.99
CA GLN A 336 26.58 4.34 -13.76
C GLN A 336 26.52 3.97 -15.24
N GLN A 337 27.63 3.49 -15.83
CA GLN A 337 27.63 3.01 -17.21
C GLN A 337 26.64 1.86 -17.39
N LYS A 338 26.69 0.86 -16.50
CA LYS A 338 25.78 -0.28 -16.55
C LYS A 338 24.33 0.14 -16.33
N LEU A 339 24.07 1.09 -15.44
CA LEU A 339 22.74 1.62 -15.20
C LEU A 339 22.19 2.33 -16.45
N MET A 340 23.01 3.09 -17.17
CA MET A 340 22.62 3.71 -18.45
C MET A 340 22.35 2.67 -19.54
N GLU A 341 23.19 1.62 -19.64
CA GLU A 341 22.97 0.50 -20.58
C GLU A 341 21.61 -0.19 -20.31
N VAL A 342 21.31 -0.46 -19.03
CA VAL A 342 20.02 -1.00 -18.59
C VAL A 342 18.88 -0.02 -18.95
N GLY A 343 19.05 1.27 -18.65
CA GLY A 343 18.07 2.30 -18.99
C GLY A 343 17.80 2.41 -20.49
N GLN A 344 18.80 2.20 -21.34
CA GLN A 344 18.61 2.17 -22.80
C GLN A 344 17.91 0.89 -23.28
N GLN A 345 18.27 -0.25 -22.69
CA GLN A 345 17.71 -1.55 -23.04
C GLN A 345 16.22 -1.66 -22.65
N PHE A 346 15.85 -1.12 -21.49
CA PHE A 346 14.50 -1.21 -20.95
C PHE A 346 13.70 0.11 -21.06
N GLY A 347 14.34 1.22 -21.41
CA GLY A 347 13.70 2.54 -21.53
C GLY A 347 12.48 2.56 -22.46
N PRO A 348 12.54 1.99 -23.68
CA PRO A 348 11.36 1.90 -24.55
C PRO A 348 10.21 1.07 -23.95
N LEU A 349 10.51 0.12 -23.05
CA LEU A 349 9.53 -0.71 -22.37
C LEU A 349 8.94 -0.01 -21.13
N LEU A 350 9.71 0.86 -20.46
CA LEU A 350 9.28 1.62 -19.28
C LEU A 350 8.66 2.99 -19.62
N GLY A 351 8.93 3.54 -20.81
CA GLY A 351 8.44 4.84 -21.28
C GLY A 351 7.38 4.78 -22.39
N GLY A 352 6.93 3.60 -22.80
CA GLY A 352 6.02 3.40 -23.93
C GLY A 352 4.51 3.51 -23.62
N GLY A 353 4.12 4.00 -22.44
CA GLY A 353 2.73 3.96 -21.99
C GLY A 353 2.31 5.06 -21.01
N LEU A 354 2.88 6.27 -21.13
CA LEU A 354 2.36 7.47 -20.47
C LEU A 354 1.87 8.49 -21.50
#